data_AF-A0A7Y0FRK4-F1
#
_entry.id   AF-A0A7Y0FRK4-F1
#
_cell.length_a   1.000
_cell.length_b   1.000
_cell.length_c   1.000
_cell.angle_alpha   90.00
_cell.angle_beta   90.00
_cell.angle_gamma   90.00
#
_symmetry.space_group_name_H-M   'P 1'
#
loop_
_entity.id
_entity.type
_entity.pdbx_description
1 polymer ?
#
loop_
_entity_poly.entity_id
_entity_poly.type
_entity_poly.pdbx_seq_one_letter_code
_entity_poly.pdbx_strand_id
1 'polypeptide(L)'
;MIETIKEYASKRIDLLKIEATEKSSLSAGLITYFVVLLVAFTFFIILFNFGMAFLIGKALDNTSYGFLIVAGFYVIVMAFIIAFKNKLVNMVADQVIKFLNH
;
A
#
# COMPACT_ATOMS: atom_id res chain seq x y z
N MET A 1 -43.76 -5.49 -33.03
CA MET A 1 -43.64 -6.09 -31.68
C MET A 1 -42.27 -6.72 -31.42
N ILE A 2 -41.72 -7.51 -32.37
CA ILE A 2 -40.37 -8.11 -32.21
C ILE A 2 -39.25 -7.05 -32.27
N GLU A 3 -39.45 -6.01 -33.09
CA GLU A 3 -38.47 -4.95 -33.33
C GLU A 3 -38.22 -4.06 -32.11
N THR A 4 -39.27 -3.72 -31.36
CA THR A 4 -39.17 -3.01 -30.08
C THR A 4 -38.46 -3.87 -29.03
N ILE A 5 -38.73 -5.17 -28.94
CA ILE A 5 -38.04 -6.06 -27.98
C ILE A 5 -36.53 -6.11 -28.28
N LYS A 6 -36.15 -6.14 -29.56
CA LYS A 6 -34.75 -6.10 -30.00
C LYS A 6 -34.07 -4.78 -29.64
N GLU A 7 -34.77 -3.66 -29.80
CA GLU A 7 -34.28 -2.32 -29.50
C GLU A 7 -34.13 -2.06 -27.98
N TYR A 8 -35.03 -2.63 -27.16
CA TYR A 8 -34.90 -2.62 -25.70
C TYR A 8 -33.78 -3.55 -25.22
N ALA A 9 -33.59 -4.71 -25.86
CA ALA A 9 -32.49 -5.62 -25.56
C ALA A 9 -31.13 -5.00 -25.94
N SER A 10 -31.02 -4.34 -27.09
CA SER A 10 -29.81 -3.63 -27.49
C SER A 10 -29.51 -2.46 -26.55
N LYS A 11 -30.52 -1.66 -26.17
CA LYS A 11 -30.33 -0.59 -25.16
C LYS A 11 -29.85 -1.12 -23.82
N ARG A 12 -30.37 -2.25 -23.34
CA ARG A 12 -29.87 -2.87 -22.08
C ARG A 12 -28.44 -3.38 -22.20
N ILE A 13 -28.06 -3.93 -23.36
CA ILE A 13 -26.68 -4.35 -23.63
C ILE A 13 -25.74 -3.14 -23.68
N ASP A 14 -26.15 -2.06 -24.33
CA ASP A 14 -25.38 -0.81 -24.39
C ASP A 14 -25.24 -0.16 -23.00
N LEU A 15 -26.31 -0.17 -22.20
CA LEU A 15 -26.28 0.31 -20.82
C LEU A 15 -25.32 -0.52 -19.96
N LEU A 16 -25.36 -1.85 -20.05
CA LEU A 16 -24.43 -2.74 -19.35
C LEU A 16 -22.98 -2.52 -19.78
N LYS A 17 -22.75 -2.21 -21.06
CA LYS A 17 -21.42 -1.95 -21.60
C LYS A 17 -20.88 -0.59 -21.13
N ILE A 18 -21.75 0.42 -21.03
CA ILE A 18 -21.42 1.74 -20.46
C ILE A 18 -21.14 1.58 -18.97
N GLU A 19 -21.99 0.90 -18.21
CA GLU A 19 -21.79 0.64 -16.77
C GLU A 19 -20.53 -0.17 -16.50
N ALA A 20 -20.24 -1.19 -17.31
CA ALA A 20 -19.02 -2.00 -17.19
C ALA A 20 -17.77 -1.17 -17.50
N THR A 21 -17.84 -0.29 -18.51
CA THR A 21 -16.74 0.62 -18.86
C THR A 21 -16.53 1.66 -17.77
N GLU A 22 -17.60 2.18 -17.18
CA GLU A 22 -17.55 3.20 -16.14
C GLU A 22 -17.06 2.63 -14.81
N LYS A 23 -17.55 1.46 -14.38
CA LYS A 23 -17.00 0.73 -13.22
C LYS A 23 -15.55 0.33 -13.43
N SER A 24 -15.19 -0.19 -14.60
CA SER A 24 -13.81 -0.55 -14.92
C SER A 24 -12.90 0.68 -14.94
N SER A 25 -13.38 1.84 -15.43
CA SER A 25 -12.60 3.08 -15.49
C SER A 25 -12.47 3.73 -14.11
N LEU A 26 -13.49 3.67 -13.26
CA LEU A 26 -13.43 4.10 -11.87
C LEU A 26 -12.49 3.20 -11.05
N SER A 27 -12.57 1.88 -11.21
CA SER A 27 -11.65 0.94 -10.57
C SER A 27 -10.22 1.11 -11.10
N ALA A 28 -10.01 1.28 -12.40
CA ALA A 28 -8.69 1.53 -12.98
C ALA A 28 -8.13 2.89 -12.54
N GLY A 29 -8.98 3.91 -12.43
CA GLY A 29 -8.62 5.23 -11.91
C GLY A 29 -8.23 5.18 -10.43
N LEU A 30 -8.97 4.45 -9.60
CA LEU A 30 -8.62 4.22 -8.20
C LEU A 30 -7.31 3.44 -8.05
N ILE A 31 -7.12 2.37 -8.83
CA ILE A 31 -5.86 1.60 -8.82
C ILE A 31 -4.70 2.50 -9.25
N THR A 32 -4.86 3.29 -10.32
CA THR A 32 -3.83 4.22 -10.80
C THR A 32 -3.53 5.28 -9.74
N TYR A 33 -4.55 5.85 -9.10
CA TYR A 33 -4.38 6.78 -7.98
C TYR A 33 -3.61 6.15 -6.83
N PHE A 34 -3.97 4.94 -6.40
CA PHE A 34 -3.27 4.20 -5.36
C PHE A 34 -1.81 3.90 -5.73
N VAL A 35 -1.54 3.51 -6.97
CA VAL A 35 -0.17 3.25 -7.45
C VAL A 35 0.65 4.54 -7.42
N VAL A 36 0.13 5.64 -7.96
CA VAL A 36 0.83 6.94 -7.94
C VAL A 36 1.05 7.41 -6.50
N LEU A 37 0.06 7.26 -5.62
CA LEU A 37 0.17 7.60 -4.21
C LEU A 37 1.23 6.74 -3.51
N LEU A 38 1.27 5.43 -3.74
CA LEU A 38 2.27 4.52 -3.19
C LEU A 38 3.68 4.87 -3.67
N VAL A 39 3.84 5.20 -4.95
CA VAL A 39 5.12 5.65 -5.51
C VAL A 39 5.55 6.95 -4.83
N ALA A 40 4.69 7.97 -4.79
CA ALA A 40 5.00 9.24 -4.14
C ALA A 40 5.35 9.06 -2.65
N PHE A 41 4.60 8.21 -1.95
CA PHE A 41 4.84 7.89 -0.55
C PHE A 41 6.17 7.16 -0.33
N THR A 42 6.53 6.25 -1.23
CA THR A 42 7.83 5.56 -1.19
C THR A 42 8.97 6.55 -1.35
N PHE A 43 8.89 7.46 -2.33
CA PHE A 43 9.87 8.54 -2.51
C PHE A 43 9.96 9.44 -1.28
N PHE A 44 8.82 9.78 -0.67
CA PHE A 44 8.79 10.57 0.56
C PHE A 44 9.53 9.86 1.70
N ILE A 45 9.28 8.57 1.94
CA ILE A 45 9.96 7.80 3.00
C ILE A 45 11.47 7.76 2.79
N ILE A 46 11.91 7.57 1.54
CA ILE A 46 13.34 7.54 1.20
C ILE A 46 13.97 8.89 1.54
N LEU A 47 13.41 9.99 1.01
CA LEU A 47 13.92 11.33 1.27
C LEU A 47 13.87 11.70 2.75
N PHE A 48 12.83 11.27 3.47
CA PHE A 48 12.71 11.47 4.90
C PHE A 48 13.84 10.75 5.67
N ASN A 49 14.19 9.53 5.27
CA ASN A 49 15.30 8.78 5.84
C ASN A 49 16.64 9.50 5.63
N PHE A 50 16.89 9.96 4.40
CA PHE A 50 18.06 10.77 4.10
C PHE A 50 18.08 12.04 4.95
N GLY A 51 16.96 12.76 5.05
CA GLY A 51 16.81 13.95 5.87
C GLY A 51 17.11 13.70 7.35
N MET A 52 16.61 12.61 7.93
CA MET A 52 16.93 12.19 9.29
C MET A 52 18.43 11.91 9.46
N ALA A 53 19.03 11.14 8.55
CA ALA A 53 20.46 10.83 8.60
C ALA A 53 21.32 12.11 8.52
N PHE A 54 20.95 13.06 7.66
CA PHE A 54 21.64 14.35 7.56
C PHE A 54 21.44 15.23 8.80
N LEU A 55 20.25 15.25 9.39
CA LEU A 55 19.97 16.04 10.60
C LEU A 55 20.78 15.52 11.79
N ILE A 56 20.78 14.20 12.00
CA ILE A 56 21.60 13.54 13.02
C ILE A 56 23.09 13.77 12.71
N GLY A 57 23.49 13.58 11.46
CA GLY A 57 24.86 13.80 11.01
C GLY A 57 25.36 15.22 11.25
N LYS A 58 24.52 16.23 10.98
CA LYS A 58 24.84 17.64 11.25
C LYS A 58 24.97 17.93 12.74
N ALA A 59 24.11 17.32 13.58
CA ALA A 59 24.21 17.46 15.03
C ALA A 59 25.50 16.85 15.60
N LEU A 60 26.06 15.83 14.92
CA LEU A 60 27.31 15.17 15.27
C LEU A 60 28.53 15.76 14.53
N ASP A 61 28.37 16.86 13.80
CA ASP A 61 29.39 17.49 12.93
C ASP A 61 29.99 16.54 11.87
N ASN A 62 29.33 15.41 11.61
CA ASN A 62 29.80 14.40 10.69
C ASN A 62 28.64 13.55 10.16
N THR A 63 28.37 13.73 8.87
CA THR A 63 27.31 13.06 8.13
C THR A 63 27.43 11.52 8.15
N SER A 64 28.63 10.97 8.15
CA SER A 64 28.85 9.52 8.14
C SER A 64 28.32 8.85 9.40
N TYR A 65 28.46 9.48 10.56
CA TYR A 65 27.88 8.95 11.81
C TYR A 65 26.36 9.01 11.81
N GLY A 66 25.75 10.02 11.15
CA GLY A 66 24.31 10.11 10.98
C GLY A 66 23.72 8.89 10.25
N PHE A 67 24.33 8.49 9.14
CA PHE A 67 23.92 7.27 8.42
C PHE A 67 24.19 5.99 9.22
N LEU A 68 25.31 5.91 9.94
CA LEU A 68 25.61 4.74 10.78
C LEU A 68 24.60 4.55 11.91
N ILE A 69 24.17 5.63 12.56
CA ILE A 69 23.17 5.57 13.64
C ILE A 69 21.82 5.10 13.09
N VAL A 70 21.38 5.66 11.96
CA VAL A 70 20.12 5.25 11.31
C VAL A 70 20.19 3.78 10.88
N ALA A 71 21.31 3.34 10.28
CA ALA A 71 21.51 1.94 9.93
C ALA A 71 21.53 1.01 11.16
N GLY A 72 22.22 1.40 12.23
CA GLY A 72 22.25 0.65 13.49
C GLY A 72 20.87 0.52 14.12
N PHE A 73 20.06 1.58 14.08
CA PHE A 73 18.67 1.55 14.52
C PHE A 73 17.85 0.50 13.73
N TYR A 74 18.00 0.45 12.40
CA TYR A 74 17.32 -0.56 11.58
C TYR A 74 17.75 -2.00 11.91
N VAL A 75 19.02 -2.22 12.21
CA VAL A 75 19.52 -3.54 12.66
C VAL A 75 18.90 -3.95 14.00
N ILE A 76 18.80 -3.01 14.96
CA ILE A 76 18.17 -3.27 16.26
C ILE A 76 16.70 -3.64 16.08
N VAL A 77 15.96 -2.88 15.26
CA VAL A 77 14.56 -3.19 14.93
C VAL A 77 14.44 -4.58 14.29
N MET A 78 15.32 -4.92 13.36
CA MET A 78 15.34 -6.24 12.73
C MET A 78 15.60 -7.36 13.75
N ALA A 79 16.54 -7.16 14.67
CA ALA A 79 16.82 -8.11 15.74
C ALA A 79 15.60 -8.31 16.66
N PHE A 80 14.89 -7.24 17.00
CA PHE A 80 13.64 -7.33 17.76
C PHE A 80 12.56 -8.12 17.02
N ILE A 81 12.36 -7.87 15.72
CA ILE A 81 11.38 -8.62 14.91
C ILE A 81 11.71 -10.12 14.91
N ILE A 82 12.98 -10.48 14.76
CA ILE A 82 13.41 -11.89 14.79
C ILE A 82 13.18 -12.51 16.17
N ALA A 83 13.49 -11.79 17.25
CA ALA A 83 13.27 -12.26 18.62
C ALA A 83 11.78 -12.46 18.92
N PHE A 84 10.92 -11.56 18.44
CA PHE A 84 9.47 -11.63 18.64
C PHE A 84 8.73 -12.44 17.56
N LYS A 85 9.43 -13.07 16.61
CA LYS A 85 8.81 -13.77 15.47
C LYS A 85 7.70 -14.74 15.91
N ASN A 86 7.96 -15.53 16.96
CA ASN A 86 7.03 -16.55 17.42
C ASN A 86 5.76 -15.91 18.02
N LYS A 87 5.93 -14.80 18.74
CA LYS A 87 4.81 -14.05 19.32
C LYS A 87 3.98 -13.35 18.25
N LEU A 88 4.63 -12.80 17.23
CA LEU A 88 3.97 -12.12 16.11
C LEU A 88 3.14 -13.12 15.27
N VAL A 89 3.73 -14.27 14.95
CA VAL A 89 3.07 -15.33 14.17
C VAL A 89 1.86 -15.88 14.92
N ASN A 90 1.98 -16.16 16.22
CA ASN A 90 0.86 -16.63 17.02
C ASN A 90 -0.26 -15.58 17.13
N MET A 91 0.08 -14.30 17.29
CA MET A 91 -0.93 -13.23 17.37
C MET A 91 -1.71 -13.06 16.07
N VAL A 92 -1.05 -13.16 14.91
CA VAL A 92 -1.71 -13.10 13.60
C VAL A 92 -2.56 -14.35 13.39
N ALA A 93 -2.05 -15.54 13.74
CA ALA A 93 -2.80 -16.79 13.64
C ALA A 93 -4.08 -16.76 14.50
N ASP A 94 -3.98 -16.29 15.75
CA ASP A 94 -5.13 -16.16 16.66
C ASP A 94 -6.18 -15.16 16.14
N GLN A 95 -5.75 -14.06 15.51
CA GLN A 95 -6.67 -13.12 14.86
C GLN A 95 -7.39 -13.75 13.67
N VAL A 96 -6.68 -14.50 12.83
CA VAL A 96 -7.28 -15.20 11.68
C VAL A 96 -8.27 -16.25 12.15
N ILE A 97 -7.93 -17.03 13.19
CA ILE A 97 -8.84 -18.02 13.78
C ILE A 97 -10.09 -17.34 14.36
N LYS A 98 -9.94 -16.20 15.06
CA LYS A 98 -11.10 -15.42 15.55
C LYS A 98 -11.98 -14.87 14.44
N PHE A 99 -11.39 -14.48 13.31
CA PHE A 99 -12.14 -13.95 12.17
C PHE A 99 -12.91 -15.03 11.40
N LEU A 100 -12.40 -16.28 11.42
CA LEU A 100 -13.06 -17.44 10.78
C LEU A 100 -14.12 -18.12 11.66
N ASN A 101 -14.02 -17.97 12.98
CA ASN A 101 -14.97 -18.55 13.94
C ASN A 101 -16.13 -17.59 14.27
N HIS A 102 -16.33 -16.56 13.45
CA HIS A 102 -17.47 -15.63 13.46
C HIS A 102 -18.14 -15.67 12.09
#